data_AF-A0A512MBS2-F1
#
_entry.id   AF-A0A512MBS2-F1
#
_cell.length_a   1.000
_cell.length_b   1.000
_cell.length_c   1.000
_cell.angle_alpha   90.00
_cell.angle_beta   90.00
_cell.angle_gamma   90.00
#
_symmetry.space_group_name_H-M   'P 1'
#
loop_
_entity.id
_entity.type
_entity.pdbx_description
1 polymer ?
#
loop_
_entity_poly.entity_id
_entity_poly.type
_entity_poly.pdbx_seq_one_letter_code
_entity_poly.pdbx_strand_id
1 'polypeptide(L)'
;MPRSSYEPILSAKAWEFFTALTRKRQQRLTKLIYLLADYPHRLGDYQTRDSVGRFLENLQMEGFVFTYWADGAVKELRILDIVEL
;
A
#
# COMPACT_ATOMS: atom_id res chain seq x y z
N MET A 1 8.09 -15.61 1.55
CA MET A 1 8.60 -14.45 0.77
C MET A 1 9.85 -13.95 1.49
N PRO A 2 10.88 -13.45 0.79
CA PRO A 2 12.00 -12.77 1.46
C PRO A 2 11.48 -11.59 2.29
N ARG A 3 12.22 -11.20 3.33
CA ARG A 3 11.88 -10.07 4.19
C ARG A 3 11.99 -8.80 3.34
N SER A 4 10.89 -8.06 3.18
CA SER A 4 10.90 -6.80 2.46
C SER A 4 11.69 -5.74 3.24
N SER A 5 12.15 -4.69 2.54
CA SER A 5 12.90 -3.60 3.17
C SER A 5 12.10 -2.90 4.27
N TYR A 6 10.77 -2.82 4.07
CA TYR A 6 9.79 -2.29 5.01
C TYR A 6 8.71 -3.34 5.30
N GLU A 7 8.11 -3.32 6.49
CA GLU A 7 6.95 -4.15 6.83
C GLU A 7 5.66 -3.47 6.33
N PRO A 8 4.86 -4.11 5.48
CA PRO A 8 3.59 -3.54 5.02
C PRO A 8 2.52 -3.64 6.11
N ILE A 9 1.95 -2.49 6.50
CA ILE A 9 0.87 -2.39 7.49
C ILE A 9 -0.39 -1.87 6.81
N LEU A 10 -1.47 -2.64 6.87
CA LEU A 10 -2.77 -2.26 6.31
C LEU A 10 -3.60 -1.50 7.36
N SER A 11 -4.22 -0.40 6.93
CA SER A 11 -5.31 0.22 7.68
C SER A 11 -6.52 -0.73 7.74
N ALA A 12 -7.48 -0.44 8.63
CA ALA A 12 -8.74 -1.18 8.67
C ALA A 12 -9.47 -1.15 7.32
N LYS A 13 -9.51 0.02 6.64
CA LYS A 13 -10.15 0.18 5.33
C LYS A 13 -9.48 -0.69 4.25
N ALA A 14 -8.15 -0.66 4.18
CA ALA A 14 -7.41 -1.48 3.22
C ALA A 14 -7.55 -2.98 3.52
N TRP A 15 -7.64 -3.36 4.79
CA TRP A 15 -7.88 -4.73 5.23
C TRP A 15 -9.28 -5.24 4.86
N GLU A 16 -10.31 -4.43 5.06
CA GLU A 16 -11.68 -4.75 4.65
C GLU A 16 -11.77 -5.00 3.14
N PHE A 17 -11.17 -4.13 2.33
CA PHE A 17 -11.07 -4.35 0.89
C PHE A 17 -10.34 -5.65 0.55
N PHE A 18 -9.15 -5.87 1.15
CA PHE A 18 -8.34 -7.06 0.90
C PHE A 18 -9.10 -8.36 1.21
N THR A 19 -9.79 -8.42 2.34
CA THR A 19 -10.50 -9.62 2.79
C THR A 19 -11.75 -9.93 1.97
N ALA A 20 -12.36 -8.91 1.34
CA ALA A 20 -13.48 -9.09 0.41
C ALA A 20 -13.07 -9.74 -0.93
N LEU A 21 -11.79 -9.77 -1.27
CA LEU A 21 -11.30 -10.35 -2.51
C LEU A 21 -11.28 -11.88 -2.48
N THR A 22 -11.38 -12.50 -3.68
CA THR A 22 -11.13 -13.94 -3.82
C THR A 22 -9.68 -14.28 -3.47
N ARG A 23 -9.42 -15.52 -3.04
CA ARG A 23 -8.07 -15.97 -2.67
C ARG A 23 -7.00 -15.72 -3.75
N LYS A 24 -7.35 -15.90 -5.03
CA LYS A 24 -6.45 -15.63 -6.16
C LYS A 24 -6.09 -14.15 -6.25
N ARG A 25 -7.07 -13.27 -6.05
CA ARG A 25 -6.87 -11.81 -6.05
C ARG A 25 -6.09 -11.35 -4.82
N GLN A 26 -6.38 -11.90 -3.64
CA GLN A 26 -5.58 -11.67 -2.43
C GLN A 26 -4.10 -12.01 -2.66
N GLN A 27 -3.80 -13.18 -3.22
CA GLN A 27 -2.41 -13.55 -3.54
C GLN A 27 -1.73 -12.59 -4.51
N ARG A 28 -2.45 -12.09 -5.53
CA ARG A 28 -1.93 -11.07 -6.45
C ARG A 28 -1.66 -9.78 -5.69
N LEU A 29 -2.64 -9.30 -4.92
CA LEU A 29 -2.53 -8.06 -4.17
C LEU A 29 -1.42 -8.10 -3.12
N THR A 30 -1.24 -9.24 -2.43
CA THR A 30 -0.12 -9.47 -1.52
C THR A 30 1.23 -9.31 -2.23
N LYS A 31 1.40 -9.88 -3.43
CA LYS A 31 2.65 -9.70 -4.20
C LYS A 31 2.92 -8.23 -4.53
N LEU A 32 1.87 -7.48 -4.90
CA LEU A 32 1.96 -6.05 -5.20
C LEU A 32 2.33 -5.23 -3.95
N ILE A 33 1.72 -5.54 -2.81
CA ILE A 33 2.02 -4.90 -1.51
C ILE A 33 3.49 -5.13 -1.14
N TYR A 34 3.99 -6.36 -1.24
CA TYR A 34 5.40 -6.65 -0.93
C TYR A 34 6.36 -6.02 -1.94
N LEU A 35 6.01 -5.98 -3.22
CA LEU A 35 6.79 -5.24 -4.22
C LEU A 35 6.88 -3.76 -3.87
N LEU A 36 5.77 -3.14 -3.43
CA LEU A 36 5.78 -1.75 -2.99
C LEU A 36 6.61 -1.56 -1.70
N ALA A 37 6.58 -2.52 -0.78
CA ALA A 37 7.37 -2.49 0.45
C ALA A 37 8.88 -2.66 0.22
N ASP A 38 9.30 -3.21 -0.93
CA ASP A 38 10.69 -3.21 -1.36
C ASP A 38 11.14 -1.86 -1.94
N TYR A 39 10.20 -1.03 -2.39
CA TYR A 39 10.45 0.31 -2.94
C TYR A 39 9.57 1.39 -2.27
N PRO A 40 9.69 1.59 -0.95
CA PRO A 40 8.75 2.39 -0.14
C PRO A 40 8.78 3.89 -0.46
N HIS A 41 9.86 4.39 -1.07
CA HIS A 41 10.02 5.78 -1.49
C HIS A 41 9.70 6.00 -2.97
N ARG A 42 9.09 5.02 -3.63
CA ARG A 42 8.55 5.20 -4.97
C ARG A 42 7.54 6.35 -4.94
N LEU A 43 7.71 7.31 -5.86
CA LEU A 43 6.73 8.38 -6.05
C LEU A 43 5.46 7.79 -6.66
N GLY A 44 4.31 8.21 -6.13
CA GLY A 44 3.01 7.91 -6.71
C GLY A 44 2.76 8.71 -7.99
N ASP A 45 1.65 8.43 -8.65
CA ASP A 45 1.19 9.20 -9.79
C ASP A 45 0.69 10.58 -9.38
N TYR A 46 0.22 10.71 -8.13
CA TYR A 46 -0.13 11.98 -7.50
C TYR A 46 -0.06 11.88 -5.97
N GLN A 47 0.05 13.05 -5.33
CA GLN A 47 0.08 13.16 -3.88
C GLN A 47 -1.23 13.74 -3.33
N THR A 48 -1.66 13.24 -2.18
CA THR A 48 -2.74 13.81 -1.38
C THR A 48 -2.24 14.13 0.02
N ARG A 49 -3.08 14.79 0.83
CA ARG A 49 -2.80 14.99 2.25
C ARG A 49 -3.88 14.32 3.09
N ASP A 50 -3.49 13.73 4.20
CA ASP A 50 -4.44 13.29 5.21
C ASP A 50 -4.96 14.45 6.08
N SER A 51 -5.82 14.11 7.05
CA SER A 51 -6.45 15.07 7.97
C SER A 51 -5.45 15.78 8.89
N VAL A 52 -4.24 15.25 9.06
CA VAL A 52 -3.16 15.88 9.85
C VAL A 52 -2.11 16.54 8.95
N GLY A 53 -2.38 16.63 7.64
CA GLY A 53 -1.54 17.31 6.65
C GLY A 53 -0.35 16.49 6.14
N ARG A 54 -0.24 15.20 6.51
CA ARG A 54 0.82 14.31 6.03
C ARG A 54 0.64 14.02 4.54
N PHE A 55 1.74 14.07 3.78
CA PHE A 55 1.74 13.67 2.38
C PHE A 55 1.54 12.17 2.24
N LEU A 56 0.65 11.80 1.34
CA LEU A 56 0.36 10.43 0.94
C LEU A 56 0.65 10.29 -0.55
N GLU A 57 1.30 9.20 -0.91
CA GLU A 57 1.48 8.78 -2.29
C GLU A 57 0.25 7.99 -2.75
N ASN A 58 -0.22 8.27 -3.96
CA ASN A 58 -1.25 7.47 -4.62
C ASN A 58 -0.64 6.86 -5.88
N LEU A 59 -0.48 5.54 -5.89
CA LEU A 59 0.18 4.81 -6.97
C LEU A 59 -0.78 3.82 -7.62
N GLN A 60 -0.98 3.95 -8.92
CA GLN A 60 -1.63 2.99 -9.76
C GLN A 60 -0.65 1.88 -10.15
N MET A 61 -1.01 0.64 -9.85
CA MET A 61 -0.24 -0.53 -10.21
C MET A 61 -1.17 -1.71 -10.48
N GLU A 62 -1.07 -2.28 -11.68
CA GLU A 62 -1.72 -3.55 -12.03
C GLU A 62 -3.25 -3.57 -11.81
N GLY A 63 -3.92 -2.44 -12.07
CA GLY A 63 -5.38 -2.28 -11.93
C GLY A 63 -5.83 -1.89 -10.52
N PHE A 64 -4.90 -1.58 -9.61
CA PHE A 64 -5.22 -1.08 -8.27
C PHE A 64 -4.58 0.30 -8.06
N VAL A 65 -5.22 1.13 -7.26
CA VAL A 65 -4.63 2.35 -6.71
C VAL A 65 -4.34 2.12 -5.23
N PHE A 66 -3.08 2.31 -4.84
CA PHE A 66 -2.64 2.24 -3.45
C PHE A 66 -2.43 3.64 -2.91
N THR A 67 -3.06 3.97 -1.80
CA THR A 67 -2.77 5.19 -1.03
C THR A 67 -1.89 4.82 0.16
N TYR A 68 -0.67 5.36 0.23
CA TYR A 68 0.30 4.95 1.25
C TYR A 68 1.27 6.05 1.66
N TRP A 69 2.01 5.79 2.72
CA TRP A 69 3.21 6.55 3.09
C TRP A 69 4.22 5.62 3.77
N ALA A 70 5.50 5.97 3.69
CA ALA A 70 6.58 5.21 4.31
C ALA A 70 7.01 5.85 5.63
N ASP A 71 6.96 5.07 6.72
CA ASP A 71 7.52 5.45 8.02
C ASP A 71 8.96 4.94 8.13
N GLY A 72 9.91 5.81 7.84
CA GLY A 72 11.33 5.46 7.87
C GLY A 72 11.86 5.16 9.27
N ALA A 73 11.24 5.68 10.34
CA ALA A 73 11.73 5.47 11.70
C ALA A 73 11.51 4.03 12.18
N VAL A 74 10.39 3.42 11.79
CA VAL A 74 10.02 2.04 12.16
C VAL A 74 10.10 1.05 10.99
N LYS A 75 10.50 1.51 9.80
CA LYS A 75 10.53 0.72 8.55
C LYS A 75 9.18 0.09 8.22
N GLU A 76 8.11 0.87 8.28
CA GLU A 76 6.76 0.43 7.94
C GLU A 76 6.26 1.11 6.67
N LEU A 77 5.68 0.34 5.75
CA LEU A 77 4.91 0.88 4.63
C LEU A 77 3.43 0.88 5.03
N ARG A 78 2.90 2.05 5.36
CA ARG A 78 1.51 2.17 5.81
C ARG A 78 0.58 2.36 4.63
N ILE A 79 -0.20 1.34 4.33
CA ILE A 79 -1.19 1.37 3.25
C ILE A 79 -2.53 1.74 3.85
N LEU A 80 -3.02 2.92 3.48
CA LEU A 80 -4.23 3.51 4.02
C LEU A 80 -5.48 3.11 3.24
N ASP A 81 -5.35 2.93 1.93
CA ASP A 81 -6.46 2.58 1.05
C ASP A 81 -6.00 1.78 -0.16
N ILE A 82 -6.91 0.96 -0.69
CA ILE A 82 -6.71 0.18 -1.91
C ILE A 82 -8.02 0.19 -2.69
N VAL A 83 -7.98 0.62 -3.95
CA VAL A 83 -9.14 0.66 -4.85
C VAL A 83 -8.83 -0.10 -6.13
N GLU A 84 -9.74 -0.97 -6.59
CA GLU A 84 -9.67 -1.61 -7.92
C GLU A 84 -10.28 -0.67 -8.98
N LEU A 85 -9.63 -0.59 -10.14
CA LEU A 85 -10.06 0.21 -11.30
C LEU A 85 -10.93 -0.58 -12.27
#